data_AF-A0A016SXP6-F1
#
_entry.id   AF-A0A016SXP6-F1
#
_cell.length_a   1.000
_cell.length_b   1.000
_cell.length_c   1.000
_cell.angle_alpha   90.00
_cell.angle_beta   90.00
_cell.angle_gamma   90.00
#
_symmetry.space_group_name_H-M   'P 1'
#
loop_
_entity.id
_entity.type
_entity.pdbx_description
1 polymer ?
#
loop_
_entity_poly.entity_id
_entity_poly.type
_entity_poly.pdbx_seq_one_letter_code
_entity_poly.pdbx_strand_id
1 'polypeptide(L)'
;MRVSFALQAQWFGNLVTLNWWDDTWLNEGFTTYFEKTKLVDNADGDLELHKDLFVHGNDASMRKDSLAASRPLSSIVDIATEIPEAFDKISYGKGGSILAMMRDVVGEQNFRKAIINYLKKFSFKTASTEDMWKAFDETIDHVKGPTGAKLNMLDFGNQWSKQMGFPLVTIESFNSSAVKLTQERYMLYPSALPLKKYRSPIYRYKWDIPLWYEKKGKLHQVWLTRDEPLYLEVDQAVPINVNVDRRGYFRQNYDTAGWQKIIVQFKNDHEVYSGWTRHGVISDAFAAALIDRLDYLTLFELLSYLPKEKENAVWNLVRSELMGLTRFFVGTDKEYADLYVLKLLEKPYQKSLAQYISGEVTRNGVQMFRVVGNTEEHRDGHSKQMTEAPGSSDLSDPDFASSIIESYCELGSTNCSSIFQSLFEETVLNRCKGDEKSSRCVKYVHVYAPLRRCKITQILGW
;
A
#
# COMPACT_ATOMS: atom_id res chain seq x y z
N MET A 1 -12.50 9.63 -7.10
CA MET A 1 -11.58 9.77 -5.95
C MET A 1 -11.49 11.20 -5.43
N ARG A 2 -11.08 12.21 -6.23
CA ARG A 2 -10.90 13.59 -5.73
C ARG A 2 -12.10 14.27 -5.05
N VAL A 3 -13.35 13.91 -5.37
CA VAL A 3 -14.54 14.46 -4.71
C VAL A 3 -14.65 14.00 -3.25
N SER A 4 -14.45 12.70 -2.97
CA SER A 4 -14.48 12.16 -1.61
C SER A 4 -13.41 12.82 -0.73
N PHE A 5 -12.21 13.00 -1.30
CA PHE A 5 -11.12 13.69 -0.64
C PHE A 5 -11.51 15.13 -0.25
N ALA A 6 -12.01 15.92 -1.21
CA ALA A 6 -12.40 17.31 -0.96
C ALA A 6 -13.60 17.45 0.01
N LEU A 7 -14.47 16.45 0.07
CA LEU A 7 -15.56 16.38 1.05
C LEU A 7 -15.03 16.16 2.46
N GLN A 8 -14.10 15.22 2.66
CA GLN A 8 -13.53 14.95 3.97
C GLN A 8 -12.71 16.14 4.51
N ALA A 9 -12.05 16.89 3.63
CA ALA A 9 -11.34 18.12 3.96
C ALA A 9 -12.26 19.22 4.55
N GLN A 10 -13.59 19.16 4.34
CA GLN A 10 -14.52 20.10 4.98
C GLN A 10 -14.51 19.98 6.51
N TRP A 11 -14.31 18.77 7.04
CA TRP A 11 -14.17 18.55 8.48
C TRP A 11 -12.70 18.60 8.92
N PHE A 12 -11.83 17.86 8.23
CA PHE A 12 -10.41 17.71 8.57
C PHE A 12 -9.55 18.64 7.70
N GLY A 13 -9.45 19.89 8.13
CA GLY A 13 -8.67 20.94 7.49
C GLY A 13 -9.37 22.29 7.46
N ASN A 14 -10.67 22.32 7.13
CA ASN A 14 -11.47 23.54 7.15
C ASN A 14 -12.11 23.78 8.52
N LEU A 15 -12.94 22.84 9.02
CA LEU A 15 -13.63 23.00 10.30
C LEU A 15 -12.66 22.96 11.49
N VAL A 16 -11.75 21.99 11.45
CA VAL A 16 -10.61 21.89 12.38
C VAL A 16 -9.34 21.95 11.56
N THR A 17 -8.54 22.98 11.76
CA THR A 17 -7.28 23.16 11.05
C THR A 17 -6.11 22.73 11.94
N LEU A 18 -5.07 22.13 11.38
CA LEU A 18 -3.81 21.95 12.11
C LEU A 18 -3.28 23.27 12.69
N ASN A 19 -2.65 23.21 13.86
CA ASN A 19 -2.07 24.40 14.51
C ASN A 19 -0.83 24.92 13.80
N TRP A 20 0.00 24.02 13.28
CA TRP A 20 1.17 24.36 12.47
C TRP A 20 1.49 23.20 11.53
N TRP A 21 2.22 23.48 10.44
CA TRP A 21 2.54 22.53 9.36
C TRP A 21 3.23 21.25 9.84
N ASP A 22 3.76 21.25 11.06
CA ASP A 22 4.27 20.05 11.73
C ASP A 22 3.26 18.90 11.75
N ASP A 23 1.98 19.25 11.90
CA ASP A 23 0.85 18.33 12.05
C ASP A 23 0.02 18.22 10.76
N THR A 24 0.63 18.43 9.59
CA THR A 24 -0.03 18.30 8.26
C THR A 24 -0.87 17.02 8.11
N TRP A 25 -0.43 15.92 8.74
CA TRP A 25 -1.14 14.65 8.71
C TRP A 25 -2.54 14.68 9.35
N LEU A 26 -2.86 15.64 10.24
CA LEU A 26 -4.20 15.81 10.82
C LEU A 26 -5.24 16.17 9.76
N ASN A 27 -4.82 16.77 8.64
CA ASN A 27 -5.69 16.97 7.50
C ASN A 27 -5.57 15.78 6.54
N GLU A 28 -4.34 15.53 6.08
CA GLU A 28 -4.10 14.64 4.95
C GLU A 28 -4.30 13.17 5.29
N GLY A 29 -3.90 12.76 6.50
CA GLY A 29 -4.04 11.40 7.00
C GLY A 29 -5.50 11.04 7.25
N PHE A 30 -6.27 11.95 7.86
CA PHE A 30 -7.71 11.79 8.06
C PHE A 30 -8.47 11.71 6.74
N THR A 31 -8.18 12.63 5.83
CA THR A 31 -8.78 12.65 4.49
C THR A 31 -8.45 11.35 3.74
N THR A 32 -7.19 10.90 3.79
CA THR A 32 -6.78 9.62 3.18
C THR A 32 -7.47 8.42 3.82
N TYR A 33 -7.59 8.39 5.15
CA TYR A 33 -8.27 7.34 5.87
C TYR A 33 -9.72 7.22 5.40
N PHE A 34 -10.47 8.33 5.46
CA PHE A 34 -11.88 8.35 5.09
C PHE A 34 -12.14 8.22 3.59
N GLU A 35 -11.25 8.69 2.71
CA GLU A 35 -11.35 8.43 1.27
C GLU A 35 -11.27 6.93 0.96
N LYS A 36 -10.45 6.20 1.73
CA LYS A 36 -10.19 4.78 1.50
C LYS A 36 -11.18 3.88 2.21
N THR A 37 -11.70 4.24 3.37
CA THR A 37 -12.89 3.56 3.90
C THR A 37 -14.11 3.99 3.11
N LYS A 38 -14.49 3.20 2.10
CA LYS A 38 -15.77 3.40 1.39
C LYS A 38 -16.90 3.34 2.42
N LEU A 39 -17.86 4.25 2.30
CA LEU A 39 -19.20 4.06 2.82
C LEU A 39 -19.91 3.14 1.82
N VAL A 40 -20.18 1.90 2.20
CA VAL A 40 -21.06 1.03 1.40
C VAL A 40 -22.47 1.24 1.91
N ASP A 41 -23.38 1.54 0.99
CA ASP A 41 -24.81 1.50 1.23
C ASP A 41 -25.20 0.03 1.32
N ASN A 42 -25.32 -0.48 2.55
CA ASN A 42 -25.86 -1.81 2.75
C ASN A 42 -27.36 -1.76 2.40
N ALA A 43 -27.94 -2.89 1.98
CA ALA A 43 -29.36 -2.97 1.56
C ALA A 43 -30.36 -2.47 2.63
N ASP A 44 -29.90 -2.29 3.88
CA ASP A 44 -30.65 -1.78 5.03
C ASP A 44 -30.47 -0.26 5.30
N GLY A 45 -29.75 0.47 4.44
CA GLY A 45 -29.54 1.93 4.55
C GLY A 45 -28.47 2.37 5.54
N ASP A 46 -27.73 1.44 6.14
CA ASP A 46 -26.58 1.73 6.98
C ASP A 46 -25.30 1.84 6.15
N LEU A 47 -24.56 2.94 6.37
CA LEU A 47 -23.26 3.18 5.75
C LEU A 47 -22.17 2.43 6.54
N GLU A 48 -21.68 1.32 6.02
CA GLU A 48 -20.55 0.60 6.62
C GLU A 48 -19.20 1.02 6.02
N LEU A 49 -18.18 1.16 6.87
CA LEU A 49 -16.81 1.45 6.46
C LEU A 49 -16.16 0.18 5.91
N HIS A 50 -16.06 0.07 4.58
CA HIS A 50 -15.46 -1.08 3.89
C HIS A 50 -13.97 -1.24 4.25
N LYS A 51 -13.53 -2.48 4.43
CA LYS A 51 -12.16 -2.85 4.89
C LYS A 51 -11.10 -2.86 3.77
N ASP A 52 -11.50 -2.85 2.49
CA ASP A 52 -10.65 -3.34 1.37
C ASP A 52 -9.76 -2.32 0.62
N LEU A 53 -9.40 -1.17 1.16
CA LEU A 53 -8.66 -0.16 0.35
C LEU A 53 -7.38 0.38 0.97
N PHE A 54 -7.04 -0.10 2.16
CA PHE A 54 -6.01 0.56 2.95
C PHE A 54 -4.57 0.18 2.53
N VAL A 55 -4.39 -0.94 1.82
CA VAL A 55 -3.07 -1.58 1.63
C VAL A 55 -2.15 -0.88 0.61
N HIS A 56 -2.66 -0.33 -0.51
CA HIS A 56 -1.80 0.35 -1.48
C HIS A 56 -1.17 1.64 -0.94
N GLY A 57 -1.82 2.31 0.02
CA GLY A 57 -1.22 3.44 0.74
C GLY A 57 -0.18 3.01 1.76
N ASN A 58 -0.43 1.87 2.41
CA ASN A 58 0.41 1.31 3.46
C ASN A 58 1.81 0.99 2.92
N ASP A 59 1.94 0.15 1.88
CA ASP A 59 3.24 -0.24 1.32
C ASP A 59 4.08 0.93 0.80
N ALA A 60 3.44 1.85 0.08
CA ALA A 60 4.13 3.01 -0.47
C ALA A 60 4.67 3.92 0.64
N SER A 61 3.93 4.05 1.74
CA SER A 61 4.38 4.79 2.92
C SER A 61 5.47 4.04 3.69
N MET A 62 5.34 2.72 3.90
CA MET A 62 6.36 1.89 4.56
C MET A 62 7.69 1.91 3.79
N ARG A 63 7.67 1.85 2.45
CA ARG A 63 8.91 2.00 1.66
C ARG A 63 9.58 3.35 1.92
N LYS A 64 8.82 4.46 1.94
CA LYS A 64 9.37 5.78 2.25
C LYS A 64 9.86 5.86 3.70
N ASP A 65 9.11 5.29 4.63
CA ASP A 65 9.37 5.39 6.07
C ASP A 65 10.51 4.49 6.55
N SER A 66 10.90 3.50 5.73
CA SER A 66 12.08 2.66 5.97
C SER A 66 13.42 3.35 5.70
N LEU A 67 13.40 4.54 5.07
CA LEU A 67 14.60 5.29 4.72
C LEU A 67 15.08 6.14 5.91
N ALA A 68 16.40 6.29 6.05
CA ALA A 68 16.97 7.22 7.03
C ALA A 68 16.59 8.70 6.77
N ALA A 69 16.25 9.03 5.52
CA ALA A 69 15.74 10.33 5.10
C ALA A 69 14.22 10.50 5.33
N SER A 70 13.55 9.55 5.99
CA SER A 70 12.17 9.73 6.43
C SER A 70 12.05 10.82 7.50
N ARG A 71 10.82 11.12 7.89
CA ARG A 71 10.45 12.06 8.95
C ARG A 71 9.35 11.47 9.84
N PRO A 72 9.22 11.91 11.10
CA PRO A 72 8.06 11.61 11.92
C PRO A 72 6.76 12.05 11.25
N LEU A 73 5.64 11.47 11.66
CA LEU A 73 4.32 11.86 11.14
C LEU A 73 3.98 13.31 11.54
N SER A 74 4.27 13.66 12.80
CA SER A 74 4.30 15.02 13.34
C SER A 74 5.76 15.49 13.33
N SER A 75 6.17 16.19 12.28
CA SER A 75 7.58 16.52 11.99
C SER A 75 7.85 18.00 12.15
N ILE A 76 8.99 18.36 12.74
CA ILE A 76 9.42 19.77 12.87
C ILE A 76 9.62 20.42 11.49
N VAL A 77 8.84 21.47 11.20
CA VAL A 77 8.93 22.36 10.04
C VAL A 77 9.41 23.73 10.50
N ASP A 78 10.69 24.01 10.27
CA ASP A 78 11.39 25.21 10.74
C ASP A 78 11.39 26.34 9.70
N ILE A 79 11.40 25.99 8.41
CA ILE A 79 11.50 26.96 7.30
C ILE A 79 10.42 26.73 6.24
N ALA A 80 10.01 27.80 5.56
CA ALA A 80 8.91 27.77 4.61
C ALA A 80 9.10 26.76 3.45
N THR A 81 10.35 26.48 3.07
CA THR A 81 10.67 25.51 2.01
C THR A 81 10.45 24.06 2.43
N GLU A 82 10.37 23.75 3.74
CA GLU A 82 10.05 22.42 4.24
C GLU A 82 8.54 22.13 4.22
N ILE A 83 7.67 23.15 4.12
CA ILE A 83 6.21 22.97 4.12
C ILE A 83 5.74 22.03 3.00
N PRO A 84 6.14 22.22 1.71
CA PRO A 84 5.74 21.31 0.64
C PRO A 84 6.22 19.87 0.84
N GLU A 85 7.32 19.65 1.58
CA GLU A 85 7.86 18.32 1.85
C GLU A 85 6.98 17.51 2.81
N ALA A 86 6.19 18.19 3.66
CA ALA A 86 5.21 17.56 4.54
C ALA A 86 4.02 16.96 3.77
N PHE A 87 3.79 17.35 2.51
CA PHE A 87 2.72 16.80 1.66
C PHE A 87 3.19 15.55 0.91
N ASP A 88 3.50 14.50 1.67
CA ASP A 88 4.12 13.28 1.13
C ASP A 88 3.46 11.99 1.62
N LYS A 89 3.96 10.84 1.14
CA LYS A 89 3.45 9.52 1.52
C LYS A 89 3.42 9.25 3.04
N ILE A 90 4.14 10.00 3.86
CA ILE A 90 4.07 9.90 5.33
C ILE A 90 2.78 10.55 5.83
N SER A 91 2.51 11.82 5.50
CA SER A 91 1.27 12.50 5.94
C SER A 91 0.00 11.78 5.45
N TYR A 92 -0.02 11.36 4.19
CA TYR A 92 -1.16 10.67 3.60
C TYR A 92 -1.21 9.18 4.02
N GLY A 93 -0.21 8.41 3.59
CA GLY A 93 -0.21 6.95 3.70
C GLY A 93 -0.01 6.47 5.14
N LYS A 94 1.06 6.90 5.82
CA LYS A 94 1.30 6.53 7.23
C LYS A 94 0.19 7.11 8.12
N GLY A 95 -0.19 8.37 7.93
CA GLY A 95 -1.29 9.01 8.68
C GLY A 95 -2.58 8.20 8.64
N GLY A 96 -3.05 7.82 7.45
CA GLY A 96 -4.21 6.95 7.33
C GLY A 96 -4.03 5.57 7.97
N SER A 97 -2.80 5.03 7.96
CA SER A 97 -2.50 3.67 8.44
C SER A 97 -2.57 3.60 9.94
N ILE A 98 -2.01 4.63 10.59
CA ILE A 98 -2.11 4.79 12.03
C ILE A 98 -3.57 4.95 12.42
N LEU A 99 -4.37 5.79 11.73
CA LEU A 99 -5.80 5.92 12.03
C LEU A 99 -6.57 4.59 11.91
N ALA A 100 -6.30 3.79 10.88
CA ALA A 100 -6.91 2.47 10.72
C ALA A 100 -6.53 1.50 11.84
N MET A 101 -5.24 1.44 12.18
CA MET A 101 -4.73 0.63 13.29
C MET A 101 -5.36 1.08 14.62
N MET A 102 -5.48 2.39 14.85
CA MET A 102 -6.09 2.95 16.06
C MET A 102 -7.58 2.57 16.16
N ARG A 103 -8.33 2.63 15.05
CA ARG A 103 -9.72 2.16 15.01
C ARG A 103 -9.83 0.69 15.42
N ASP A 104 -8.95 -0.16 14.90
CA ASP A 104 -8.96 -1.60 15.22
C ASP A 104 -8.56 -1.88 16.68
N VAL A 105 -7.73 -1.03 17.28
CA VAL A 105 -7.35 -1.11 18.71
C VAL A 105 -8.49 -0.68 19.62
N VAL A 106 -9.09 0.49 19.37
CA VAL A 106 -10.09 1.07 20.29
C VAL A 106 -11.51 0.58 20.02
N GLY A 107 -11.75 0.00 18.85
CA GLY A 107 -13.07 -0.38 18.34
C GLY A 107 -13.78 0.78 17.64
N GLU A 108 -14.62 0.46 16.66
CA GLU A 108 -15.27 1.43 15.79
C GLU A 108 -16.13 2.46 16.54
N GLN A 109 -16.87 2.03 17.57
CA GLN A 109 -17.72 2.92 18.35
C GLN A 109 -16.90 3.95 19.13
N ASN A 110 -15.83 3.53 19.80
CA ASN A 110 -14.93 4.43 20.53
C ASN A 110 -14.21 5.37 19.57
N PHE A 111 -13.73 4.84 18.44
CA PHE A 111 -13.09 5.64 17.40
C PHE A 111 -14.03 6.75 16.89
N ARG A 112 -15.26 6.40 16.52
CA ARG A 112 -16.27 7.37 16.06
C ARG A 112 -16.59 8.42 17.13
N LYS A 113 -16.79 8.00 18.39
CA LYS A 113 -17.02 8.93 19.52
C LYS A 113 -15.85 9.90 19.70
N ALA A 114 -14.63 9.41 19.63
CA ALA A 114 -13.41 10.21 19.76
C ALA A 114 -13.28 11.25 18.64
N ILE A 115 -13.52 10.85 17.39
CA ILE A 115 -13.52 11.77 16.25
C ILE A 115 -14.59 12.85 16.38
N ILE A 116 -15.81 12.48 16.77
CA ILE A 116 -16.88 13.46 16.98
C ILE A 116 -16.51 14.43 18.11
N ASN A 117 -15.94 13.94 19.21
CA ASN A 117 -15.49 14.79 20.31
C ASN A 117 -14.40 15.78 19.87
N TYR A 118 -13.38 15.28 19.16
CA TYR A 118 -12.31 16.10 18.58
C TYR A 118 -12.88 17.21 17.67
N LEU A 119 -13.72 16.85 16.70
CA LEU A 119 -14.32 17.81 15.78
C LEU A 119 -15.17 18.87 16.50
N LYS A 120 -15.99 18.48 17.48
CA LYS A 120 -16.80 19.42 18.25
C LYS A 120 -15.95 20.37 19.08
N LYS A 121 -14.91 19.85 19.74
CA LYS A 121 -14.05 20.61 20.65
C LYS A 121 -13.20 21.65 19.94
N PHE A 122 -12.71 21.31 18.75
CA PHE A 122 -11.81 22.15 17.95
C PHE A 122 -12.49 22.80 16.74
N SER A 123 -13.82 22.73 16.65
CA SER A 123 -14.61 23.39 15.61
C SER A 123 -14.28 24.89 15.57
N PHE A 124 -13.93 25.38 14.37
CA PHE A 124 -13.49 26.76 14.11
C PHE A 124 -12.23 27.18 14.88
N LYS A 125 -11.38 26.22 15.24
CA LYS A 125 -10.11 26.42 15.94
C LYS A 125 -8.99 25.59 15.28
N THR A 126 -7.79 25.81 15.79
CA THR A 126 -6.65 24.96 15.47
C THR A 126 -6.49 23.81 16.47
N ALA A 127 -5.84 22.73 16.05
CA ALA A 127 -5.47 21.60 16.90
C ALA A 127 -4.08 21.04 16.57
N SER A 128 -3.38 20.56 17.60
CA SER A 128 -2.14 19.79 17.45
C SER A 128 -2.38 18.28 17.50
N THR A 129 -1.36 17.49 17.16
CA THR A 129 -1.40 16.02 17.29
C THR A 129 -1.72 15.59 18.74
N GLU A 130 -1.17 16.28 19.73
CA GLU A 130 -1.43 15.95 21.14
C GLU A 130 -2.86 16.26 21.56
N ASP A 131 -3.43 17.34 21.05
CA ASP A 131 -4.82 17.71 21.30
C ASP A 131 -5.79 16.64 20.78
N MET A 132 -5.49 16.09 19.59
CA MET A 132 -6.24 14.98 19.02
C MET A 132 -6.16 13.74 19.93
N TRP A 133 -4.96 13.34 20.37
CA TRP A 133 -4.84 12.16 21.26
C TRP A 133 -5.50 12.36 22.62
N LYS A 134 -5.42 13.56 23.20
CA LYS A 134 -6.14 13.89 24.45
C LYS A 134 -7.66 13.81 24.25
N ALA A 135 -8.18 14.25 23.10
CA ALA A 135 -9.61 14.10 22.78
C ALA A 135 -10.05 12.63 22.64
N PHE A 136 -9.14 11.73 22.25
CA PHE A 136 -9.38 10.28 22.30
C PHE A 136 -9.43 9.79 23.74
N ASP A 137 -8.45 10.12 24.58
CA ASP A 137 -8.39 9.68 25.97
C ASP A 137 -9.64 10.07 26.80
N GLU A 138 -10.25 11.20 26.46
CA GLU A 138 -11.51 11.70 27.06
C GLU A 138 -12.73 10.81 26.76
N THR A 139 -12.70 10.02 25.69
CA THR A 139 -13.89 9.30 25.18
C THR A 139 -13.73 7.80 25.06
N ILE A 140 -12.50 7.29 24.91
CA ILE A 140 -12.26 5.85 24.91
C ILE A 140 -12.59 5.29 26.29
N ASP A 141 -13.44 4.27 26.30
CA ASP A 141 -13.82 3.57 27.50
C ASP A 141 -13.56 2.07 27.37
N HIS A 142 -13.18 1.44 28.48
CA HIS A 142 -12.93 0.01 28.61
C HIS A 142 -11.91 -0.62 27.63
N VAL A 143 -11.03 0.18 27.01
CA VAL A 143 -9.93 -0.32 26.17
C VAL A 143 -8.69 -0.56 27.03
N LYS A 144 -8.21 -1.80 27.06
CA LYS A 144 -6.95 -2.16 27.76
C LYS A 144 -5.74 -1.88 26.88
N GLY A 145 -4.79 -1.15 27.42
CA GLY A 145 -3.50 -0.87 26.79
C GLY A 145 -2.45 -1.95 27.03
N PRO A 146 -1.20 -1.68 26.62
CA PRO A 146 -0.09 -2.63 26.66
C PRO A 146 0.22 -3.20 28.04
N THR A 147 -0.02 -2.43 29.11
CA THR A 147 0.23 -2.83 30.50
C THR A 147 -0.97 -3.51 31.16
N GLY A 148 -2.07 -3.73 30.42
CA GLY A 148 -3.34 -4.22 30.95
C GLY A 148 -4.20 -3.15 31.65
N ALA A 149 -3.65 -1.96 31.93
CA ALA A 149 -4.39 -0.79 32.40
C ALA A 149 -5.19 -0.13 31.26
N LYS A 150 -5.97 0.93 31.55
CA LYS A 150 -6.65 1.72 30.51
C LYS A 150 -5.61 2.22 29.49
N LEU A 151 -5.92 2.07 28.20
CA LEU A 151 -5.09 2.57 27.12
C LEU A 151 -4.94 4.10 27.24
N ASN A 152 -3.69 4.57 27.17
CA ASN A 152 -3.34 5.98 27.09
C ASN A 152 -3.00 6.30 25.63
N MET A 153 -3.94 6.93 24.92
CA MET A 153 -3.80 7.30 23.51
C MET A 153 -2.79 8.40 23.30
N LEU A 154 -2.58 9.30 24.27
CA LEU A 154 -1.52 10.30 24.16
C LEU A 154 -0.13 9.65 24.10
N ASP A 155 0.21 8.73 25.03
CA ASP A 155 1.50 8.04 24.98
C ASP A 155 1.56 7.12 23.76
N PHE A 156 0.57 6.25 23.57
CA PHE A 156 0.56 5.29 22.47
C PHE A 156 0.60 5.97 21.10
N GLY A 157 -0.24 6.97 20.87
CA GLY A 157 -0.29 7.73 19.62
C GLY A 157 1.01 8.51 19.35
N ASN A 158 1.64 9.06 20.38
CA ASN A 158 2.92 9.76 20.23
C ASN A 158 4.06 8.83 19.83
N GLN A 159 4.03 7.56 20.23
CA GLN A 159 5.02 6.57 19.75
C GLN A 159 4.98 6.43 18.21
N TRP A 160 3.79 6.53 17.61
CA TRP A 160 3.62 6.43 16.16
C TRP A 160 3.73 7.75 15.41
N SER A 161 3.51 8.88 16.10
CA SER A 161 3.49 10.20 15.47
C SER A 161 4.79 11.00 15.62
N LYS A 162 5.48 10.92 16.77
CA LYS A 162 6.64 11.75 17.13
C LYS A 162 8.00 11.15 16.76
N GLN A 163 8.03 9.95 16.19
CA GLN A 163 9.24 9.35 15.62
C GLN A 163 8.99 8.80 14.21
N MET A 164 10.04 8.79 13.39
CA MET A 164 10.00 8.22 12.05
C MET A 164 10.14 6.68 12.10
N GLY A 165 9.83 6.03 10.98
CA GLY A 165 9.96 4.60 10.84
C GLY A 165 8.83 3.82 11.51
N PHE A 166 8.99 2.50 11.46
CA PHE A 166 8.06 1.51 11.98
C PHE A 166 8.84 0.23 12.36
N PRO A 167 8.25 -0.66 13.15
CA PRO A 167 8.95 -1.86 13.61
C PRO A 167 8.93 -3.00 12.58
N LEU A 168 10.01 -3.79 12.60
CA LEU A 168 10.06 -5.18 12.19
C LEU A 168 9.80 -6.03 13.44
N VAL A 169 8.78 -6.86 13.40
CA VAL A 169 8.47 -7.87 14.42
C VAL A 169 9.07 -9.20 13.98
N THR A 170 9.97 -9.75 14.77
CA THR A 170 10.63 -11.03 14.49
C THR A 170 10.00 -12.12 15.37
N ILE A 171 9.51 -13.18 14.74
CA ILE A 171 8.84 -14.32 15.37
C ILE A 171 9.74 -15.54 15.27
N GLU A 172 10.22 -16.03 16.42
CA GLU A 172 11.15 -17.15 16.51
C GLU A 172 10.55 -18.28 17.34
N SER A 173 10.85 -19.52 16.98
CA SER A 173 10.50 -20.69 17.77
C SER A 173 11.21 -20.60 19.13
N PHE A 174 10.44 -20.58 20.22
CA PHE A 174 11.02 -20.54 21.57
C PHE A 174 11.15 -21.96 22.15
N ASN A 175 10.09 -22.75 22.02
CA ASN A 175 10.07 -24.14 22.43
C ASN A 175 9.00 -24.90 21.62
N SER A 176 8.66 -26.11 22.06
CA SER A 176 7.69 -26.95 21.36
C SER A 176 6.25 -26.42 21.38
N SER A 177 5.89 -25.40 22.14
CA SER A 177 4.50 -24.92 22.23
C SER A 177 4.38 -23.41 22.22
N ALA A 178 5.48 -22.68 21.99
CA ALA A 178 5.50 -21.24 22.04
C ALA A 178 6.49 -20.63 21.05
N VAL A 179 6.14 -19.45 20.56
CA VAL A 179 7.03 -18.55 19.82
C VAL A 179 7.38 -17.34 20.67
N LYS A 180 8.58 -16.81 20.46
CA LYS A 180 9.07 -15.56 21.02
C LYS A 180 8.98 -14.48 19.95
N LEU A 181 8.41 -13.34 20.31
CA LEU A 181 8.29 -12.18 19.46
C LEU A 181 9.16 -11.06 20.01
N THR A 182 9.95 -10.45 19.14
CA THR A 182 10.78 -9.28 19.45
C THR A 182 10.56 -8.20 18.41
N GLN A 183 10.99 -6.97 18.71
CA GLN A 183 10.89 -5.84 17.77
C GLN A 183 12.22 -5.13 17.60
N GLU A 184 12.42 -4.62 16.40
CA GLU A 184 13.46 -3.65 16.07
C GLU A 184 12.94 -2.67 15.02
N ARG A 185 13.61 -1.54 14.80
CA ARG A 185 13.23 -0.63 13.71
C ARG A 185 13.53 -1.27 12.36
N TYR A 186 12.54 -1.32 11.47
CA TYR A 186 12.79 -1.68 10.09
C TYR A 186 13.52 -0.54 9.35
N MET A 187 14.68 -0.83 8.77
CA MET A 187 15.43 0.11 7.92
C MET A 187 15.90 -0.59 6.66
N LEU A 188 15.64 0.01 5.50
CA LEU A 188 16.11 -0.53 4.22
C LEU A 188 17.66 -0.52 4.13
N TYR A 189 18.29 0.48 4.75
CA TYR A 189 19.74 0.61 4.81
C TYR A 189 20.16 0.80 6.28
N PRO A 190 20.47 -0.28 7.02
CA PRO A 190 20.79 -0.23 8.45
C PRO A 190 21.95 0.71 8.82
N SER A 191 22.90 0.91 7.91
CA SER A 191 24.06 1.79 8.10
C SER A 191 23.77 3.28 7.84
N ALA A 192 22.62 3.63 7.26
CA ALA A 192 22.28 5.00 6.94
C ALA A 192 21.85 5.78 8.19
N LEU A 193 22.46 6.95 8.41
CA LEU A 193 22.16 7.79 9.56
C LEU A 193 21.00 8.74 9.26
N PRO A 194 19.99 8.84 10.15
CA PRO A 194 18.94 9.84 10.03
C PRO A 194 19.48 11.28 10.08
N LEU A 195 18.67 12.23 9.63
CA LEU A 195 18.93 13.66 9.84
C LEU A 195 19.18 13.95 11.33
N LYS A 196 20.12 14.85 11.63
CA LYS A 196 20.55 15.15 13.01
C LYS A 196 19.37 15.44 13.95
N LYS A 197 18.35 16.18 13.48
CA LYS A 197 17.13 16.53 14.24
C LYS A 197 16.28 15.32 14.67
N TYR A 198 16.50 14.15 14.09
CA TYR A 198 15.72 12.94 14.38
C TYR A 198 16.54 11.77 14.91
N ARG A 199 17.85 11.93 15.17
CA ARG A 199 18.72 10.81 15.62
C ARG A 199 18.43 10.31 17.04
N SER A 200 17.81 11.13 17.87
CA SER A 200 17.56 10.83 19.29
C SER A 200 16.06 10.90 19.59
N PRO A 201 15.23 9.96 19.10
CA PRO A 201 13.80 9.95 19.37
C PRO A 201 13.53 9.59 20.84
N ILE A 202 12.49 10.21 21.42
CA ILE A 202 12.06 9.99 22.81
C ILE A 202 11.82 8.50 23.11
N TYR A 203 11.22 7.77 22.15
CA TYR A 203 10.87 6.36 22.31
C TYR A 203 11.92 5.38 21.78
N ARG A 204 13.13 5.87 21.46
CA ARG A 204 14.28 5.03 21.03
C ARG A 204 13.96 4.07 19.88
N TYR A 205 13.06 4.48 18.97
CA TYR A 205 12.55 3.64 17.86
C TYR A 205 11.99 2.29 18.33
N LYS A 206 11.24 2.31 19.43
CA LYS A 206 10.41 1.21 19.90
C LYS A 206 8.96 1.65 19.99
N TRP A 207 8.05 0.71 19.81
CA TRP A 207 6.62 0.93 19.85
C TRP A 207 5.94 -0.12 20.73
N ASP A 208 4.84 0.23 21.38
CA ASP A 208 3.90 -0.76 21.86
C ASP A 208 3.07 -1.19 20.64
N ILE A 209 3.20 -2.45 20.23
CA ILE A 209 2.68 -2.92 18.95
C ILE A 209 1.42 -3.76 19.21
N PRO A 210 0.24 -3.34 18.73
CA PRO A 210 -0.93 -4.21 18.72
C PRO A 210 -0.73 -5.27 17.64
N LEU A 211 -0.81 -6.54 18.04
CA LEU A 211 -0.70 -7.70 17.15
C LEU A 211 -2.06 -8.36 17.02
N TRP A 212 -2.39 -8.80 15.80
CA TRP A 212 -3.61 -9.54 15.50
C TRP A 212 -3.26 -10.88 14.90
N TYR A 213 -3.64 -11.94 15.59
CA TYR A 213 -3.43 -13.30 15.13
C TYR A 213 -4.70 -14.12 15.23
N GLU A 214 -4.82 -15.13 14.37
CA GLU A 214 -5.95 -16.05 14.40
C GLU A 214 -5.59 -17.33 15.14
N LYS A 215 -6.46 -17.78 16.05
CA LYS A 215 -6.34 -19.07 16.75
C LYS A 215 -7.72 -19.71 16.80
N LYS A 216 -7.83 -20.93 16.25
CA LYS A 216 -9.10 -21.70 16.20
C LYS A 216 -10.27 -20.92 15.56
N GLY A 217 -10.03 -20.23 14.44
CA GLY A 217 -11.05 -19.46 13.73
C GLY A 217 -11.47 -18.16 14.40
N LYS A 218 -10.76 -17.72 15.46
CA LYS A 218 -11.04 -16.48 16.17
C LYS A 218 -9.86 -15.54 16.08
N LEU A 219 -10.15 -14.27 15.78
CA LEU A 219 -9.19 -13.19 15.82
C LEU A 219 -8.91 -12.80 17.28
N HIS A 220 -7.63 -12.76 17.63
CA HIS A 220 -7.15 -12.33 18.94
C HIS A 220 -6.27 -11.09 18.78
N GLN A 221 -6.39 -10.15 19.72
CA GLN A 221 -5.52 -8.98 19.82
C GLN A 221 -4.66 -9.08 21.08
N VAL A 222 -3.36 -8.88 20.94
CA VAL A 222 -2.37 -8.86 22.04
C VAL A 222 -1.38 -7.72 21.83
N TRP A 223 -0.60 -7.40 22.86
CA TRP A 223 0.39 -6.32 22.81
C TRP A 223 1.80 -6.90 22.88
N LEU A 224 2.66 -6.51 21.93
CA LEU A 224 4.10 -6.60 22.09
C LEU A 224 4.61 -5.26 22.64
N THR A 225 4.98 -5.24 23.91
CA THR A 225 5.45 -4.02 24.57
C THR A 225 6.82 -3.57 24.05
N ARG A 226 7.16 -2.29 24.22
CA ARG A 226 8.43 -1.70 23.76
C ARG A 226 9.69 -2.41 24.25
N ASP A 227 9.69 -2.82 25.51
CA ASP A 227 10.92 -3.21 26.21
C ASP A 227 11.03 -4.70 26.51
N GLU A 228 9.92 -5.43 26.48
CA GLU A 228 9.89 -6.86 26.79
C GLU A 228 9.46 -7.71 25.59
N PRO A 229 10.09 -8.88 25.38
CA PRO A 229 9.62 -9.85 24.39
C PRO A 229 8.25 -10.41 24.78
N LEU A 230 7.45 -10.78 23.78
CA LEU A 230 6.18 -11.47 23.97
C LEU A 230 6.35 -12.96 23.67
N TYR A 231 5.81 -13.82 24.53
CA TYR A 231 5.74 -15.26 24.30
C TYR A 231 4.29 -15.64 23.99
N LEU A 232 4.05 -16.21 22.81
CA LEU A 232 2.71 -16.64 22.39
C LEU A 232 2.65 -18.16 22.27
N GLU A 233 1.64 -18.75 22.91
CA GLU A 233 1.35 -20.17 22.79
C GLU A 233 0.75 -20.51 21.43
N VAL A 234 1.41 -21.41 20.71
CA VAL A 234 1.04 -21.82 19.36
C VAL A 234 0.91 -23.33 19.24
N ASP A 235 0.08 -23.77 18.31
CA ASP A 235 0.10 -25.16 17.85
C ASP A 235 1.33 -25.34 16.94
N GLN A 236 2.12 -26.39 17.18
CA GLN A 236 3.32 -26.65 16.38
C GLN A 236 3.01 -26.81 14.90
N ALA A 237 1.87 -27.43 14.57
CA ALA A 237 1.55 -27.81 13.20
C ALA A 237 1.06 -26.62 12.36
N VAL A 238 0.64 -25.52 12.99
CA VAL A 238 -0.06 -24.43 12.32
C VAL A 238 0.84 -23.20 12.23
N PRO A 239 1.03 -22.60 11.04
CA PRO A 239 1.68 -21.30 10.93
C PRO A 239 0.89 -20.23 11.68
N ILE A 240 1.62 -19.32 12.33
CA ILE A 240 1.05 -18.14 12.96
C ILE A 240 1.29 -16.92 12.08
N ASN A 241 0.27 -16.08 11.92
CA ASN A 241 0.38 -14.74 11.36
C ASN A 241 -0.05 -13.73 12.42
N VAL A 242 0.79 -12.73 12.71
CA VAL A 242 0.56 -11.78 13.82
C VAL A 242 0.15 -10.40 13.34
N ASN A 243 -0.01 -10.22 12.03
CA ASN A 243 -0.56 -9.04 11.39
C ASN A 243 -1.68 -9.42 10.41
N VAL A 244 -2.67 -10.18 10.89
CA VAL A 244 -3.84 -10.59 10.11
C VAL A 244 -4.50 -9.38 9.46
N ASP A 245 -4.86 -9.50 8.18
CA ASP A 245 -5.39 -8.42 7.32
C ASP A 245 -4.53 -7.16 7.23
N ARG A 246 -3.28 -7.21 7.70
CA ARG A 246 -2.35 -6.07 7.71
C ARG A 246 -2.88 -4.86 8.50
N ARG A 247 -3.53 -5.14 9.63
CA ARG A 247 -4.12 -4.15 10.54
C ARG A 247 -3.09 -3.25 11.21
N GLY A 248 -1.91 -3.78 11.49
CA GLY A 248 -0.81 -3.06 12.11
C GLY A 248 0.12 -2.39 11.10
N TYR A 249 0.66 -1.23 11.47
CA TYR A 249 1.70 -0.54 10.70
C TYR A 249 3.09 -1.06 11.06
N PHE A 250 3.34 -2.34 10.82
CA PHE A 250 4.62 -3.00 11.05
C PHE A 250 4.81 -4.12 10.03
N ARG A 251 6.06 -4.60 9.92
CA ARG A 251 6.39 -5.79 9.13
C ARG A 251 6.66 -6.97 10.04
N GLN A 252 6.35 -8.17 9.59
CA GLN A 252 6.65 -9.40 10.33
C GLN A 252 7.69 -10.26 9.59
N ASN A 253 8.61 -10.86 10.35
CA ASN A 253 9.57 -11.84 9.84
C ASN A 253 9.59 -13.07 10.74
N TYR A 254 9.84 -14.23 10.14
CA TYR A 254 9.84 -15.51 10.84
C TYR A 254 11.22 -16.15 10.78
N ASP A 255 11.51 -17.04 11.73
CA ASP A 255 12.62 -17.98 11.58
C ASP A 255 12.38 -18.96 10.41
N THR A 256 13.40 -19.74 10.06
CA THR A 256 13.32 -20.72 8.96
C THR A 256 12.15 -21.69 9.14
N ALA A 257 11.89 -22.15 10.37
CA ALA A 257 10.79 -23.07 10.65
C ALA A 257 9.42 -22.42 10.43
N GLY A 258 9.24 -21.17 10.86
CA GLY A 258 8.03 -20.39 10.67
C GLY A 258 7.74 -20.12 9.19
N TRP A 259 8.75 -19.70 8.43
CA TRP A 259 8.61 -19.52 6.98
C TRP A 259 8.21 -20.82 6.28
N GLN A 260 8.84 -21.95 6.62
CA GLN A 260 8.49 -23.25 6.03
C GLN A 260 7.05 -23.66 6.32
N LYS A 261 6.53 -23.41 7.54
CA LYS A 261 5.10 -23.65 7.85
C LYS A 261 4.17 -22.80 6.99
N ILE A 262 4.49 -21.52 6.80
CA ILE A 262 3.71 -20.62 5.94
C ILE A 262 3.71 -21.11 4.50
N ILE A 263 4.88 -21.49 3.97
CA ILE A 263 5.03 -22.01 2.61
C ILE A 263 4.18 -23.27 2.41
N VAL A 264 4.25 -24.22 3.33
CA VAL A 264 3.44 -25.45 3.29
C VAL A 264 1.95 -25.12 3.33
N GLN A 265 1.52 -24.19 4.19
CA GLN A 265 0.12 -23.76 4.25
C GLN A 265 -0.32 -23.11 2.93
N PHE A 266 0.46 -22.20 2.36
CA PHE A 266 0.12 -21.54 1.09
C PHE A 266 0.02 -22.54 -0.08
N LYS A 267 0.94 -23.51 -0.13
CA LYS A 267 0.92 -24.59 -1.13
C LYS A 267 -0.30 -25.50 -0.98
N ASN A 268 -0.66 -25.86 0.25
CA ASN A 268 -1.76 -26.77 0.53
C ASN A 268 -3.12 -26.08 0.39
N ASP A 269 -3.34 -25.02 1.16
CA ASP A 269 -4.56 -24.24 1.20
C ASP A 269 -4.26 -22.79 1.64
N HIS A 270 -4.08 -21.90 0.67
CA HIS A 270 -3.84 -20.48 0.90
C HIS A 270 -5.12 -19.70 1.22
N GLU A 271 -6.30 -20.24 0.91
CA GLU A 271 -7.59 -19.56 1.08
C GLU A 271 -8.04 -19.51 2.55
N VAL A 272 -7.38 -20.26 3.45
CA VAL A 272 -7.53 -20.09 4.91
C VAL A 272 -7.19 -18.67 5.37
N TYR A 273 -6.29 -17.99 4.64
CA TYR A 273 -5.94 -16.60 4.89
C TYR A 273 -6.72 -15.70 3.95
N SER A 274 -7.13 -14.51 4.40
CA SER A 274 -7.67 -13.49 3.50
C SER A 274 -6.63 -13.09 2.43
N GLY A 275 -7.10 -12.57 1.29
CA GLY A 275 -6.21 -12.00 0.27
C GLY A 275 -5.27 -10.92 0.84
N TRP A 276 -5.75 -10.13 1.81
CA TRP A 276 -4.94 -9.11 2.49
C TRP A 276 -3.87 -9.69 3.40
N THR A 277 -4.19 -10.77 4.11
CA THR A 277 -3.22 -11.49 4.93
C THR A 277 -2.11 -12.06 4.04
N ARG A 278 -2.45 -12.69 2.90
CA ARG A 278 -1.46 -13.19 1.93
C ARG A 278 -0.62 -12.08 1.33
N HIS A 279 -1.26 -10.97 0.93
CA HIS A 279 -0.57 -9.78 0.44
C HIS A 279 0.45 -9.27 1.49
N GLY A 280 0.05 -9.13 2.75
CA GLY A 280 0.95 -8.69 3.82
C GLY A 280 2.16 -9.60 3.99
N VAL A 281 1.93 -10.92 4.06
CA VAL A 281 2.99 -11.92 4.20
C VAL A 281 4.00 -11.85 3.05
N ILE A 282 3.52 -11.78 1.80
CA ILE A 282 4.41 -11.70 0.64
C ILE A 282 5.18 -10.38 0.62
N SER A 283 4.53 -9.26 0.93
CA SER A 283 5.20 -7.95 0.98
C SER A 283 6.31 -7.94 2.03
N ASP A 284 6.03 -8.54 3.19
CA ASP A 284 6.99 -8.61 4.29
C ASP A 284 8.14 -9.59 3.98
N ALA A 285 7.88 -10.66 3.23
CA ALA A 285 8.93 -11.57 2.74
C ALA A 285 9.89 -10.83 1.77
N PHE A 286 9.37 -10.07 0.80
CA PHE A 286 10.21 -9.24 -0.07
C PHE A 286 11.01 -8.20 0.72
N ALA A 287 10.38 -7.54 1.68
CA ALA A 287 11.02 -6.56 2.54
C ALA A 287 12.13 -7.18 3.41
N ALA A 288 11.89 -8.36 4.00
CA ALA A 288 12.90 -9.09 4.76
C ALA A 288 14.08 -9.53 3.89
N ALA A 289 13.82 -9.97 2.66
CA ALA A 289 14.85 -10.35 1.71
C ALA A 289 15.74 -9.17 1.27
N LEU A 290 15.18 -7.97 1.16
CA LEU A 290 15.94 -6.75 0.84
C LEU A 290 16.93 -6.33 1.92
N ILE A 291 16.79 -6.82 3.14
CA ILE A 291 17.64 -6.48 4.29
C ILE A 291 18.38 -7.70 4.86
N ASP A 292 18.54 -8.76 4.06
CA ASP A 292 19.22 -10.01 4.41
C ASP A 292 18.65 -10.72 5.66
N ARG A 293 17.34 -10.55 5.94
CA ARG A 293 16.62 -11.24 7.02
C ARG A 293 15.82 -12.45 6.55
N LEU A 294 15.74 -12.64 5.22
CA LEU A 294 15.16 -13.81 4.56
C LEU A 294 15.98 -14.10 3.30
N ASP A 295 16.33 -15.35 3.04
CA ASP A 295 17.02 -15.70 1.80
C ASP A 295 16.03 -15.70 0.60
N TYR A 296 16.53 -15.31 -0.57
CA TYR A 296 15.71 -15.25 -1.78
C TYR A 296 15.18 -16.63 -2.22
N LEU A 297 15.83 -17.75 -1.85
CA LEU A 297 15.33 -19.09 -2.19
C LEU A 297 14.04 -19.39 -1.42
N THR A 298 13.99 -19.10 -0.13
CA THR A 298 12.78 -19.21 0.70
C THR A 298 11.67 -18.28 0.18
N LEU A 299 12.00 -17.05 -0.23
CA LEU A 299 11.05 -16.14 -0.88
C LEU A 299 10.48 -16.74 -2.18
N PHE A 300 11.32 -17.27 -3.08
CA PHE A 300 10.83 -17.88 -4.32
C PHE A 300 10.05 -19.17 -4.07
N GLU A 301 10.42 -19.93 -3.03
CA GLU A 301 9.64 -21.09 -2.60
C GLU A 301 8.26 -20.68 -2.10
N LEU A 302 8.15 -19.59 -1.32
CA LEU A 302 6.86 -19.00 -0.95
C LEU A 302 6.03 -18.66 -2.17
N LEU A 303 6.60 -18.00 -3.18
CA LEU A 303 5.89 -17.60 -4.40
C LEU A 303 5.46 -18.79 -5.29
N SER A 304 5.93 -20.01 -5.03
CA SER A 304 5.55 -21.18 -5.84
C SER A 304 4.07 -21.58 -5.74
N TYR A 305 3.33 -21.09 -4.73
CA TYR A 305 1.88 -21.33 -4.61
C TYR A 305 1.05 -20.51 -5.60
N LEU A 306 1.63 -19.45 -6.18
CA LEU A 306 0.94 -18.44 -6.97
C LEU A 306 0.05 -18.98 -8.09
N PRO A 307 0.35 -20.09 -8.80
CA PRO A 307 -0.58 -20.65 -9.78
C PRO A 307 -2.00 -20.95 -9.24
N LYS A 308 -2.18 -21.03 -7.92
CA LYS A 308 -3.48 -21.21 -7.25
C LYS A 308 -4.15 -19.88 -6.82
N GLU A 309 -3.41 -18.77 -6.81
CA GLU A 309 -3.86 -17.46 -6.32
C GLU A 309 -4.88 -16.80 -7.26
N LYS A 310 -5.99 -16.33 -6.69
CA LYS A 310 -7.11 -15.71 -7.42
C LYS A 310 -7.23 -14.22 -7.18
N GLU A 311 -6.65 -13.69 -6.10
CA GLU A 311 -6.83 -12.31 -5.68
C GLU A 311 -5.93 -11.33 -6.44
N ASN A 312 -6.54 -10.37 -7.13
CA ASN A 312 -5.83 -9.35 -7.90
C ASN A 312 -4.90 -8.49 -7.04
N ALA A 313 -5.28 -8.23 -5.79
CA ALA A 313 -4.46 -7.43 -4.88
C ALA A 313 -3.11 -8.12 -4.56
N VAL A 314 -3.10 -9.46 -4.49
CA VAL A 314 -1.88 -10.24 -4.26
C VAL A 314 -1.02 -10.24 -5.53
N TRP A 315 -1.62 -10.47 -6.70
CA TRP A 315 -0.91 -10.44 -7.97
C TRP A 315 -0.26 -9.10 -8.27
N ASN A 316 -0.96 -7.98 -8.01
CA ASN A 316 -0.43 -6.65 -8.22
C ASN A 316 0.80 -6.34 -7.35
N LEU A 317 0.82 -6.84 -6.11
CA LEU A 317 1.99 -6.76 -5.25
C LEU A 317 3.14 -7.55 -5.83
N VAL A 318 2.95 -8.86 -6.08
CA VAL A 318 4.02 -9.74 -6.58
C VAL A 318 4.64 -9.17 -7.84
N ARG A 319 3.80 -8.74 -8.78
CA ARG A 319 4.24 -8.07 -10.01
C ARG A 319 5.12 -6.85 -9.69
N SER A 320 4.65 -5.95 -8.82
CA SER A 320 5.39 -4.74 -8.48
C SER A 320 6.73 -5.03 -7.82
N GLU A 321 6.80 -6.02 -6.94
CA GLU A 321 8.03 -6.38 -6.23
C GLU A 321 9.03 -7.09 -7.15
N LEU A 322 8.56 -8.04 -7.97
CA LEU A 322 9.40 -8.73 -8.96
C LEU A 322 9.95 -7.74 -10.01
N MET A 323 9.12 -6.83 -10.54
CA MET A 323 9.61 -5.77 -11.43
C MET A 323 10.59 -4.82 -10.75
N GLY A 324 10.45 -4.60 -9.44
CA GLY A 324 11.43 -3.87 -8.64
C GLY A 324 12.76 -4.62 -8.59
N LEU A 325 12.70 -5.94 -8.38
CA LEU A 325 13.86 -6.81 -8.31
C LEU A 325 14.62 -6.89 -9.66
N THR A 326 13.93 -7.01 -10.79
CA THR A 326 14.59 -7.11 -12.11
C THR A 326 15.36 -5.85 -12.51
N ARG A 327 15.13 -4.71 -11.85
CA ARG A 327 15.89 -3.47 -12.07
C ARG A 327 17.31 -3.51 -11.49
N PHE A 328 17.59 -4.44 -10.58
CA PHE A 328 18.95 -4.61 -10.03
C PHE A 328 19.85 -5.45 -10.95
N PHE A 329 19.28 -6.16 -11.92
CA PHE A 329 20.03 -6.93 -12.90
C PHE A 329 20.33 -6.09 -14.15
N VAL A 330 21.44 -6.39 -14.82
CA VAL A 330 21.89 -5.74 -16.06
C VAL A 330 22.40 -6.78 -17.06
N GLY A 331 22.40 -6.46 -18.35
CA GLY A 331 22.90 -7.37 -19.40
C GLY A 331 22.10 -8.68 -19.48
N THR A 332 22.79 -9.79 -19.72
CA THR A 332 22.18 -11.13 -19.87
C THR A 332 21.44 -11.59 -18.62
N ASP A 333 21.92 -11.22 -17.42
CA ASP A 333 21.26 -11.62 -16.17
C ASP A 333 19.88 -10.96 -16.04
N LYS A 334 19.72 -9.75 -16.60
CA LYS A 334 18.42 -9.08 -16.68
C LYS A 334 17.45 -9.84 -17.56
N GLU A 335 17.91 -10.36 -18.71
CA GLU A 335 17.08 -11.14 -19.63
C GLU A 335 16.56 -12.41 -18.96
N TYR A 336 17.43 -13.15 -18.24
CA TYR A 336 17.02 -14.32 -17.47
C TYR A 336 16.04 -13.98 -16.34
N ALA A 337 16.29 -12.88 -15.62
CA ALA A 337 15.41 -12.42 -14.55
C ALA A 337 14.03 -12.03 -15.09
N ASP A 338 13.97 -11.28 -16.20
CA ASP A 338 12.72 -10.90 -16.86
C ASP A 338 11.97 -12.14 -17.38
N LEU A 339 12.66 -13.11 -18.02
CA LEU A 339 12.08 -14.39 -18.46
C LEU A 339 11.49 -15.21 -17.31
N TYR A 340 12.18 -15.25 -16.17
CA TYR A 340 11.68 -15.93 -14.98
C TYR A 340 10.40 -15.28 -14.46
N VAL A 341 10.36 -13.95 -14.38
CA VAL A 341 9.17 -13.19 -13.97
C VAL A 341 8.01 -13.42 -14.95
N LEU A 342 8.28 -13.44 -16.25
CA LEU A 342 7.28 -13.76 -17.28
C LEU A 342 6.67 -15.14 -17.06
N LYS A 343 7.51 -16.17 -16.85
CA LYS A 343 7.06 -17.55 -16.62
C LYS A 343 6.18 -17.68 -15.37
N LEU A 344 6.49 -16.94 -14.30
CA LEU A 344 5.65 -16.91 -13.10
C LEU A 344 4.29 -16.23 -13.33
N LEU A 345 4.23 -15.24 -14.22
CA LEU A 345 3.04 -14.43 -14.49
C LEU A 345 2.20 -14.92 -15.69
N GLU A 346 2.66 -15.94 -16.41
CA GLU A 346 2.05 -16.44 -17.65
C GLU A 346 0.61 -16.99 -17.45
N LYS A 347 0.40 -17.92 -16.52
CA LYS A 347 -0.94 -18.53 -16.28
C LYS A 347 -2.02 -17.53 -15.82
N PRO A 348 -1.75 -16.63 -14.84
CA PRO A 348 -2.70 -15.60 -14.43
C PRO A 348 -2.97 -14.57 -15.52
N TYR A 349 -1.96 -14.28 -16.35
CA TYR A 349 -2.11 -13.43 -17.52
C TYR A 349 -3.09 -14.04 -18.53
N GLN A 350 -2.89 -15.31 -18.90
CA GLN A 350 -3.79 -16.02 -19.82
C GLN A 350 -5.23 -16.06 -19.31
N LYS A 351 -5.42 -16.26 -18.01
CA LYS A 351 -6.74 -16.22 -17.36
C LYS A 351 -7.38 -14.82 -17.41
N SER A 352 -6.61 -13.78 -17.08
CA SER A 352 -7.08 -12.39 -17.15
C SER A 352 -7.43 -11.96 -18.58
N LEU A 353 -6.64 -12.40 -19.55
CA LEU A 353 -6.90 -12.19 -20.98
C LEU A 353 -8.18 -12.89 -21.43
N ALA A 354 -8.40 -14.15 -21.05
CA ALA A 354 -9.62 -14.87 -21.37
C ALA A 354 -10.88 -14.23 -20.75
N GLN A 355 -10.81 -13.77 -19.49
CA GLN A 355 -11.90 -13.08 -18.79
C GLN A 355 -12.22 -11.69 -19.37
N TYR A 356 -11.21 -11.01 -19.90
CA TYR A 356 -11.39 -9.76 -20.64
C TYR A 356 -12.08 -10.02 -21.98
N ILE A 357 -11.62 -11.02 -22.74
CA ILE A 357 -12.22 -11.42 -24.03
C ILE A 357 -13.68 -11.88 -23.85
N SER A 358 -14.03 -12.53 -22.72
CA SER A 358 -15.40 -12.96 -22.43
C SER A 358 -16.32 -11.83 -21.93
N GLY A 359 -15.80 -10.61 -21.71
CA GLY A 359 -16.57 -9.47 -21.22
C GLY A 359 -16.94 -9.55 -19.73
N GLU A 360 -16.34 -10.45 -18.96
CA GLU A 360 -16.74 -10.75 -17.57
C GLU A 360 -16.02 -9.92 -16.48
N VAL A 361 -15.02 -9.07 -16.78
CA VAL A 361 -14.35 -8.26 -15.73
C VAL A 361 -13.98 -6.81 -16.12
N THR A 362 -14.32 -5.92 -15.18
CA THR A 362 -13.98 -4.49 -15.02
C THR A 362 -12.49 -4.17 -14.77
N ARG A 363 -11.98 -3.06 -15.35
CA ARG A 363 -10.87 -2.13 -14.94
C ARG A 363 -9.51 -2.65 -14.42
N ASN A 364 -9.44 -3.77 -13.70
CA ASN A 364 -8.24 -4.25 -13.00
C ASN A 364 -7.44 -5.32 -13.77
N GLY A 365 -8.06 -6.07 -14.70
CA GLY A 365 -7.35 -7.02 -15.57
C GLY A 365 -6.32 -6.34 -16.49
N VAL A 366 -6.54 -5.06 -16.76
CA VAL A 366 -5.72 -4.21 -17.62
C VAL A 366 -4.26 -4.04 -17.12
N GLN A 367 -4.02 -4.08 -15.80
CA GLN A 367 -2.66 -3.91 -15.26
C GLN A 367 -1.75 -5.14 -15.42
N MET A 368 -2.32 -6.33 -15.62
CA MET A 368 -1.55 -7.56 -15.88
C MET A 368 -0.93 -7.58 -17.28
N PHE A 369 -1.48 -6.78 -18.21
CA PHE A 369 -0.97 -6.67 -19.58
C PHE A 369 0.38 -5.96 -19.71
N ARG A 370 0.74 -5.10 -18.76
CA ARG A 370 1.98 -4.32 -18.78
C ARG A 370 3.27 -5.14 -18.69
N VAL A 371 3.20 -6.43 -18.34
CA VAL A 371 4.41 -7.22 -18.01
C VAL A 371 4.89 -8.12 -19.15
N VAL A 372 4.01 -8.56 -20.06
CA VAL A 372 4.30 -9.75 -20.88
C VAL A 372 5.13 -9.49 -22.15
N GLY A 373 5.36 -8.24 -22.54
CA GLY A 373 5.94 -7.95 -23.86
C GLY A 373 7.46 -8.01 -24.00
N ASN A 374 8.23 -8.34 -22.95
CA ASN A 374 9.65 -7.95 -22.91
C ASN A 374 10.67 -8.93 -23.52
N THR A 375 10.30 -9.77 -24.49
CA THR A 375 11.25 -10.63 -25.23
C THR A 375 10.95 -10.68 -26.73
N GLU A 376 12.00 -10.72 -27.56
CA GLU A 376 11.92 -10.68 -29.03
C GLU A 376 10.99 -11.74 -29.65
N GLU A 377 10.96 -12.97 -29.13
CA GLU A 377 10.05 -14.02 -29.61
C GLU A 377 8.56 -13.77 -29.26
N HIS A 378 8.27 -12.91 -28.28
CA HIS A 378 6.91 -12.50 -27.92
C HIS A 378 6.45 -11.22 -28.63
N ARG A 379 7.35 -10.53 -29.37
CA ARG A 379 7.05 -9.29 -30.11
C ARG A 379 6.06 -9.50 -31.26
N ASP A 380 6.19 -10.61 -31.99
CA ASP A 380 5.40 -10.85 -33.21
C ASP A 380 4.11 -11.65 -32.98
N GLY A 381 4.12 -12.59 -32.02
CA GLY A 381 2.97 -13.47 -31.75
C GLY A 381 1.82 -12.77 -31.01
N HIS A 382 2.12 -11.95 -30.00
CA HIS A 382 1.10 -11.27 -29.19
C HIS A 382 0.58 -9.98 -29.83
N SER A 383 1.41 -9.28 -30.62
CA SER A 383 0.97 -8.16 -31.46
C SER A 383 -0.14 -8.61 -32.42
N LYS A 384 0.01 -9.79 -33.03
CA LYS A 384 -1.01 -10.43 -33.88
C LYS A 384 -2.25 -10.88 -33.09
N GLN A 385 -2.09 -11.60 -31.98
CA GLN A 385 -3.24 -12.07 -31.20
C GLN A 385 -4.07 -10.93 -30.57
N MET A 386 -3.44 -9.80 -30.21
CA MET A 386 -4.15 -8.62 -29.71
C MET A 386 -4.84 -7.80 -30.81
N THR A 387 -4.33 -7.81 -32.04
CA THR A 387 -5.01 -7.19 -33.19
C THR A 387 -6.13 -8.07 -33.75
N GLU A 388 -6.02 -9.40 -33.62
CA GLU A 388 -6.96 -10.39 -34.16
C GLU A 388 -8.05 -10.86 -33.16
N ALA A 389 -7.97 -10.49 -31.87
CA ALA A 389 -9.00 -10.82 -30.88
C ALA A 389 -10.34 -10.14 -31.21
N PRO A 390 -11.48 -10.85 -31.22
CA PRO A 390 -12.78 -10.23 -31.48
C PRO A 390 -13.11 -9.25 -30.34
N GLY A 391 -13.12 -7.95 -30.67
CA GLY A 391 -13.21 -6.84 -29.70
C GLY A 391 -11.99 -5.91 -29.67
N SER A 392 -10.89 -6.23 -30.38
CA SER A 392 -9.68 -5.40 -30.49
C SER A 392 -9.91 -4.02 -31.14
N SER A 393 -11.06 -3.83 -31.82
CA SER A 393 -11.50 -2.56 -32.39
C SER A 393 -12.34 -1.71 -31.44
N ASP A 394 -12.72 -2.22 -30.27
CA ASP A 394 -13.50 -1.45 -29.29
C ASP A 394 -12.58 -0.79 -28.25
N LEU A 395 -11.93 0.30 -28.67
CA LEU A 395 -11.18 1.23 -27.81
C LEU A 395 -12.09 2.12 -26.93
N SER A 396 -13.35 1.72 -26.69
CA SER A 396 -14.29 2.51 -25.89
C SER A 396 -13.96 2.56 -24.40
N ASP A 397 -13.14 1.63 -23.88
CA ASP A 397 -12.55 1.67 -22.53
C ASP A 397 -11.17 2.37 -22.54
N PRO A 398 -11.06 3.60 -22.04
CA PRO A 398 -9.83 4.40 -22.10
C PRO A 398 -8.70 3.90 -21.19
N ASP A 399 -9.02 3.17 -20.12
CA ASP A 399 -8.01 2.63 -19.20
C ASP A 399 -7.28 1.45 -19.85
N PHE A 400 -8.00 0.66 -20.66
CA PHE A 400 -7.46 -0.41 -21.51
C PHE A 400 -6.58 0.13 -22.64
N ALA A 401 -7.09 1.13 -23.39
CA ALA A 401 -6.34 1.78 -24.45
C ALA A 401 -5.02 2.39 -23.94
N SER A 402 -5.06 3.15 -22.83
CA SER A 402 -3.85 3.75 -22.24
C SER A 402 -2.83 2.69 -21.81
N SER A 403 -3.27 1.55 -21.31
CA SER A 403 -2.37 0.50 -20.83
C SER A 403 -1.79 -0.33 -21.97
N ILE A 404 -2.54 -0.55 -23.06
CA ILE A 404 -2.01 -1.13 -24.30
C ILE A 404 -0.93 -0.23 -24.88
N ILE A 405 -1.19 1.07 -25.00
CA ILE A 405 -0.25 2.00 -25.63
C ILE A 405 0.99 2.21 -24.76
N GLU A 406 0.84 2.35 -23.43
CA GLU A 406 2.00 2.39 -22.52
C GLU A 406 2.83 1.12 -22.59
N SER A 407 2.20 -0.05 -22.66
CA SER A 407 2.91 -1.31 -22.89
C SER A 407 3.65 -1.27 -24.23
N TYR A 408 3.00 -0.85 -25.32
CA TYR A 408 3.61 -0.72 -26.64
C TYR A 408 4.87 0.19 -26.63
N CYS A 409 4.91 1.19 -25.75
CA CYS A 409 6.01 2.16 -25.64
C CYS A 409 7.11 1.77 -24.67
N GLU A 410 6.78 1.14 -23.55
CA GLU A 410 7.79 0.56 -22.66
C GLU A 410 8.54 -0.60 -23.33
N LEU A 411 7.96 -1.22 -24.37
CA LEU A 411 8.53 -2.31 -25.16
C LEU A 411 9.43 -1.88 -26.34
N GLY A 412 9.74 -0.59 -26.45
CA GLY A 412 10.77 -0.07 -27.37
C GLY A 412 10.31 0.18 -28.81
N SER A 413 9.00 0.29 -29.06
CA SER A 413 8.48 0.63 -30.39
C SER A 413 8.88 2.05 -30.81
N THR A 414 9.46 2.21 -32.01
CA THR A 414 9.83 3.52 -32.57
C THR A 414 8.62 4.35 -33.02
N ASN A 415 7.47 3.71 -33.22
CA ASN A 415 6.24 4.37 -33.71
C ASN A 415 5.30 4.80 -32.57
N CYS A 416 5.77 4.74 -31.34
CA CYS A 416 4.94 5.03 -30.18
C CYS A 416 4.43 6.47 -30.11
N SER A 417 5.30 7.42 -30.46
CA SER A 417 4.91 8.83 -30.54
C SER A 417 3.84 9.06 -31.60
N SER A 418 3.89 8.38 -32.76
CA SER A 418 2.89 8.56 -33.82
C SER A 418 1.54 7.96 -33.46
N ILE A 419 1.52 6.83 -32.74
CA ILE A 419 0.27 6.19 -32.26
C ILE A 419 -0.36 7.04 -31.15
N PHE A 420 0.42 7.53 -30.18
CA PHE A 420 -0.08 8.47 -29.18
C PHE A 420 -0.60 9.76 -29.81
N GLN A 421 0.09 10.26 -30.84
CA GLN A 421 -0.32 11.43 -31.59
C GLN A 421 -1.62 11.19 -32.36
N SER A 422 -1.79 10.06 -33.05
CA SER A 422 -3.02 9.75 -33.78
C SER A 422 -4.22 9.59 -32.84
N LEU A 423 -4.02 8.93 -31.69
CA LEU A 423 -5.06 8.82 -30.67
C LEU A 423 -5.41 10.18 -30.05
N PHE A 424 -4.42 11.03 -29.79
CA PHE A 424 -4.67 12.40 -29.33
C PHE A 424 -5.42 13.21 -30.39
N GLU A 425 -5.06 13.07 -31.66
CA GLU A 425 -5.73 13.72 -32.77
C GLU A 425 -7.19 13.27 -32.89
N GLU A 426 -7.46 11.97 -32.82
CA GLU A 426 -8.79 11.39 -32.97
C GLU A 426 -9.71 11.64 -31.76
N THR A 427 -9.16 11.56 -30.55
CA THR A 427 -9.95 11.63 -29.31
C THR A 427 -10.03 13.04 -28.72
N VAL A 428 -9.14 13.95 -29.11
CA VAL A 428 -9.05 15.31 -28.57
C VAL A 428 -9.16 16.38 -29.67
N LEU A 429 -8.25 16.40 -30.67
CA LEU A 429 -8.20 17.49 -31.66
C LEU A 429 -9.39 17.50 -32.62
N ASN A 430 -9.77 16.35 -33.18
CA ASN A 430 -10.89 16.24 -34.12
C ASN A 430 -12.26 16.49 -33.46
N ARG A 431 -12.31 16.53 -32.13
CA ARG A 431 -13.52 16.79 -31.34
C ARG A 431 -13.60 18.22 -30.80
N CYS A 432 -12.47 18.92 -30.65
CA CYS A 432 -12.50 20.36 -30.36
C CYS A 432 -12.86 21.14 -31.63
N LYS A 433 -13.93 21.94 -31.57
CA LYS A 433 -14.28 22.88 -32.65
C LYS A 433 -14.08 24.31 -32.16
N GLY A 434 -13.28 25.10 -32.89
CA GLY A 434 -13.05 26.51 -32.59
C GLY A 434 -12.34 26.75 -31.26
N ASP A 435 -12.71 27.83 -30.55
CA ASP A 435 -12.02 28.33 -29.34
C ASP A 435 -12.46 27.64 -28.03
N GLU A 436 -12.94 26.40 -28.09
CA GLU A 436 -13.32 25.66 -26.87
C GLU A 436 -12.09 25.29 -26.03
N LYS A 437 -12.20 25.44 -24.70
CA LYS A 437 -11.15 24.97 -23.78
C LYS A 437 -10.98 23.46 -23.95
N SER A 438 -9.76 23.00 -24.21
CA SER A 438 -9.42 21.59 -24.43
C SER A 438 -9.97 20.63 -23.37
N SER A 439 -10.06 21.07 -22.11
CA SER A 439 -10.67 20.30 -21.01
C SER A 439 -12.16 19.96 -21.18
N ARG A 440 -12.88 20.63 -22.10
CA ARG A 440 -14.29 20.38 -22.43
C ARG A 440 -14.49 19.47 -23.64
N CYS A 441 -13.51 19.39 -24.54
CA CYS A 441 -13.56 18.49 -25.71
C CYS A 441 -13.05 17.09 -25.38
N VAL A 442 -12.28 16.95 -24.30
CA VAL A 442 -11.66 15.68 -23.87
C VAL A 442 -12.73 14.80 -23.25
N LYS A 443 -13.06 13.69 -23.92
CA LYS A 443 -13.97 12.67 -23.38
C LYS A 443 -13.34 11.90 -22.21
N TYR A 444 -12.00 11.80 -22.16
CA TYR A 444 -11.28 10.96 -21.19
C TYR A 444 -9.96 11.57 -20.71
N VAL A 445 -9.84 11.81 -19.40
CA VAL A 445 -8.74 12.56 -18.75
C VAL A 445 -7.37 11.86 -18.79
N HIS A 446 -7.32 10.54 -18.99
CA HIS A 446 -6.09 9.74 -18.88
C HIS A 446 -5.19 9.73 -20.12
N VAL A 447 -5.72 10.03 -21.31
CA VAL A 447 -4.95 10.12 -22.58
C VAL A 447 -3.96 11.29 -22.57
N TYR A 448 -4.13 12.27 -21.67
CA TYR A 448 -3.30 13.48 -21.59
C TYR A 448 -2.00 13.31 -20.79
N ALA A 449 -1.91 12.31 -19.91
CA ALA A 449 -0.79 12.16 -18.97
C ALA A 449 0.56 11.68 -19.59
N PRO A 450 0.59 10.85 -20.65
CA PRO A 450 1.86 10.34 -21.22
C PRO A 450 2.69 11.42 -21.92
N LEU A 451 2.05 12.48 -22.45
CA LEU A 451 2.72 13.56 -23.19
C LEU A 451 3.58 14.48 -22.31
N ARG A 452 3.49 14.39 -20.97
CA ARG A 452 4.40 15.11 -20.06
C ARG A 452 5.74 14.40 -19.86
N ARG A 453 5.87 13.13 -20.27
CA ARG A 453 7.10 12.34 -20.13
C ARG A 453 7.92 12.23 -21.42
N CYS A 454 7.34 12.55 -22.57
CA CYS A 454 8.09 12.70 -23.81
C CYS A 454 8.76 14.09 -23.85
N LYS A 455 10.04 14.16 -24.23
CA LYS A 455 10.69 15.44 -24.51
C LYS A 455 9.91 16.13 -25.65
N ILE A 456 9.39 17.32 -25.40
CA ILE A 456 8.63 18.15 -26.36
C ILE A 456 9.37 18.32 -27.70
N THR A 457 10.71 18.30 -27.69
CA THR A 457 11.54 18.40 -28.90
C THR A 457 11.34 17.24 -29.88
N GLN A 458 10.88 16.07 -29.45
CA GLN A 458 10.57 14.95 -30.35
C GLN A 458 9.16 14.99 -30.94
N ILE A 459 8.28 15.88 -30.45
CA ILE A 459 6.88 15.96 -30.88
C ILE A 459 6.68 17.02 -31.97
N LEU A 460 7.52 18.07 -32.00
CA LEU A 460 7.31 19.21 -32.91
C LEU A 460 8.25 19.22 -34.13
N GLY A 461 9.17 18.27 -34.27
CA GLY A 461 10.04 18.17 -35.45
C GLY A 461 10.91 19.42 -35.69
N TRP A 462 11.56 19.94 -34.65
CA TRP A 462 12.63 20.94 -34.76
C TRP A 462 13.98 20.34 -34.35
#